data_AF-A0A139JR82-F1
#
_entry.id   AF-A0A139JR82-F1
#
_cell.length_a   1.000
_cell.length_b   1.000
_cell.length_c   1.000
_cell.angle_alpha   90.00
_cell.angle_beta   90.00
_cell.angle_gamma   90.00
#
_symmetry.space_group_name_H-M   'P 1'
#
loop_
_entity.id
_entity.type
_entity.pdbx_description
1 polymer ?
#
loop_
_entity_poly.entity_id
_entity_poly.type
_entity_poly.pdbx_seq_one_letter_code
_entity_poly.pdbx_strand_id
1 'polypeptide(L)'
;MYDEKNEKNFKYQYKYNDQKKIILIQQFFSNDKKSIHYKNSYNKNKLIFSKSYFEDNTKKLKFLNYYDLEEKLLYKEVYDQNGYQISKYENQYNKK
;
A
#
# COMPACT_ATOMS: atom_id res chain seq x y z
N MET A 1 -11.02 2.91 15.26
CA MET A 1 -9.89 3.18 16.16
C MET A 1 -8.61 2.81 15.43
N TYR A 2 -7.56 3.63 15.54
CA TYR A 2 -6.25 3.32 14.98
C TYR A 2 -5.32 2.89 16.10
N ASP A 3 -4.50 1.88 15.86
CA ASP A 3 -3.33 1.62 16.70
C ASP A 3 -2.18 2.50 16.21
N GLU A 4 -1.38 3.02 17.14
CA GLU A 4 -0.26 3.90 16.81
C GLU A 4 1.07 3.29 17.23
N LYS A 5 2.10 3.47 16.39
CA LYS A 5 3.49 3.11 16.69
C LYS A 5 4.40 4.27 16.31
N ASN A 6 5.25 4.70 17.24
CA ASN A 6 6.27 5.72 16.99
C ASN A 6 7.64 5.06 16.84
N GLU A 7 8.33 5.41 15.77
CA GLU A 7 9.74 5.12 15.51
C GLU A 7 10.48 6.44 15.31
N LYS A 8 11.81 6.44 15.45
CA LYS A 8 12.64 7.67 15.56
C LYS A 8 12.26 8.81 14.59
N ASN A 9 11.92 8.48 13.34
CA ASN A 9 11.58 9.43 12.29
C ASN A 9 10.19 9.21 11.68
N PHE A 10 9.40 8.29 12.25
CA PHE A 10 8.14 7.84 11.65
C PHE A 10 7.07 7.65 12.71
N LYS A 11 5.86 8.10 12.40
CA LYS A 11 4.65 7.68 13.11
C LYS A 11 3.84 6.78 12.19
N TYR A 12 3.38 5.65 12.69
CA TYR A 12 2.48 4.75 11.97
C TYR A 12 1.12 4.74 12.65
N GLN A 13 0.06 4.80 11.84
CA GLN A 13 -1.31 4.53 12.27
C GLN A 13 -1.86 3.34 11.49
N TYR A 14 -2.42 2.38 12.20
CA TYR A 14 -2.96 1.14 11.63
C TYR A 14 -4.46 1.07 11.84
N LYS A 15 -5.20 0.85 10.76
CA LYS A 15 -6.63 0.49 10.84
C LYS A 15 -6.79 -0.98 10.56
N TYR A 16 -7.59 -1.64 11.38
CA TYR A 16 -7.90 -3.05 11.22
C TYR A 16 -9.34 -3.25 10.78
N ASN A 17 -9.61 -4.36 10.08
CA ASN A 17 -10.97 -4.88 9.91
C ASN A 17 -11.39 -5.73 11.14
N ASP A 18 -12.60 -6.27 11.11
CA ASP A 18 -13.18 -7.08 12.20
C ASP A 18 -12.39 -8.37 12.49
N GLN A 19 -11.54 -8.80 11.55
CA GLN A 19 -10.65 -9.96 11.66
C GLN A 19 -9.25 -9.58 12.15
N LYS A 20 -9.07 -8.35 12.66
CA LYS A 20 -7.78 -7.79 13.09
C LYS A 20 -6.71 -7.74 11.98
N LYS A 21 -7.12 -7.53 10.73
CA LYS A 21 -6.20 -7.36 9.58
C LYS A 21 -6.03 -5.92 9.20
N ILE A 22 -4.79 -5.52 8.93
CA ILE A 22 -4.43 -4.16 8.57
C ILE A 22 -5.01 -3.81 7.19
N ILE A 23 -6.05 -3.00 7.17
CA ILE A 23 -6.68 -2.50 5.94
C ILE A 23 -6.11 -1.14 5.50
N LEU A 24 -5.49 -0.41 6.44
CA LEU A 24 -4.89 0.88 6.19
C LEU A 24 -3.65 1.06 7.08
N ILE A 25 -2.56 1.53 6.49
CA ILE A 25 -1.39 2.04 7.19
C ILE A 25 -1.21 3.49 6.77
N GLN A 26 -1.07 4.39 7.72
CA GLN A 26 -0.65 5.76 7.46
C GLN A 26 0.73 5.94 8.09
N GLN A 27 1.73 6.21 7.25
CA GLN A 27 3.11 6.46 7.66
C GLN A 27 3.37 7.96 7.55
N PHE A 28 3.59 8.62 8.67
CA PHE A 28 3.91 10.06 8.74
C PHE A 28 5.40 10.23 8.97
N PHE A 29 6.02 11.13 8.21
CA PHE A 29 7.42 11.48 8.38
C PHE A 29 7.53 12.58 9.44
N SER A 30 8.36 12.40 10.46
CA SER A 30 8.43 13.34 11.59
C SER A 30 8.93 14.74 11.20
N ASN A 31 9.68 14.85 10.10
CA ASN A 31 10.35 16.10 9.69
C ASN A 31 9.65 16.80 8.51
N ASP A 32 8.64 16.17 7.90
CA ASP A 32 8.01 16.65 6.68
C ASP A 32 6.49 16.49 6.83
N LYS A 33 5.68 17.42 6.32
CA LYS A 33 4.20 17.23 6.19
C LYS A 33 3.82 16.16 5.15
N LYS A 34 4.75 15.27 4.81
CA LYS A 34 4.54 14.15 3.89
C LYS A 34 4.06 12.95 4.70
N SER A 35 3.01 12.30 4.22
CA SER A 35 2.65 10.97 4.68
C SER A 35 2.56 10.01 3.50
N ILE A 36 2.64 8.70 3.77
CA ILE A 36 2.33 7.66 2.80
C ILE A 36 1.17 6.85 3.33
N HIS A 37 0.14 6.71 2.51
CA HIS A 37 -1.06 5.94 2.82
C HIS A 37 -1.03 4.63 2.08
N TYR A 38 -1.11 3.52 2.79
CA TYR A 38 -1.18 2.17 2.24
C TYR A 38 -2.58 1.62 2.46
N LYS A 39 -3.28 1.20 1.40
CA LYS A 39 -4.59 0.57 1.48
C LYS A 39 -4.49 -0.87 1.01
N ASN A 40 -4.99 -1.78 1.83
CA ASN A 40 -5.05 -3.22 1.55
C ASN A 40 -6.49 -3.69 1.38
N SER A 41 -6.71 -4.65 0.48
CA SER A 41 -7.98 -5.35 0.34
C SER A 41 -7.76 -6.85 0.45
N TYR A 42 -8.70 -7.54 1.10
CA TYR A 42 -8.62 -8.97 1.40
C TYR A 42 -9.83 -9.72 0.82
N ASN A 43 -9.61 -10.94 0.35
CA ASN A 43 -10.66 -11.91 0.01
C ASN A 43 -10.46 -13.16 0.87
N LYS A 44 -11.49 -13.58 1.63
CA LYS A 44 -11.44 -14.76 2.51
C LYS A 44 -10.10 -14.87 3.24
N ASN A 45 -9.72 -13.81 3.94
CA ASN A 45 -8.48 -13.72 4.70
C ASN A 45 -7.17 -13.57 3.93
N LYS A 46 -7.16 -13.55 2.60
CA LYS A 46 -5.95 -13.42 1.79
C LYS A 46 -5.83 -12.01 1.20
N LEU A 47 -4.65 -11.40 1.27
CA LEU A 47 -4.37 -10.12 0.65
C LEU A 47 -4.45 -10.28 -0.87
N ILE A 48 -5.36 -9.56 -1.52
CA ILE A 48 -5.53 -9.61 -2.97
C ILE A 48 -5.04 -8.35 -3.66
N PHE A 49 -4.89 -7.27 -2.89
CA PHE A 49 -4.60 -5.95 -3.43
C PHE A 49 -3.95 -5.06 -2.39
N SER A 50 -2.90 -4.35 -2.79
CA SER A 50 -2.32 -3.28 -1.98
C SER A 50 -1.99 -2.09 -2.86
N LYS A 51 -2.26 -0.89 -2.40
CA LYS A 51 -1.83 0.34 -3.08
C LYS A 51 -1.29 1.34 -2.09
N SER A 52 -0.35 2.17 -2.53
CA SER A 52 0.10 3.29 -1.71
C SER A 52 0.09 4.63 -2.45
N TYR A 53 -0.11 5.70 -1.69
CA TYR A 53 -0.15 7.06 -2.18
C TYR A 53 0.77 7.93 -1.34
N PHE A 54 1.44 8.88 -1.98
CA PHE A 54 1.98 10.03 -1.28
C PHE A 54 0.83 10.97 -0.93
N GLU A 55 0.63 11.24 0.35
CA GLU A 55 -0.20 12.36 0.78
C GLU A 55 0.68 13.61 0.83
N ASP A 56 0.89 14.16 -0.37
CA ASP A 56 1.12 15.59 -0.54
C ASP A 56 -0.20 16.23 -1.04
N ASN A 57 -0.17 17.51 -1.44
CA ASN A 57 -1.34 18.20 -1.98
C ASN A 57 -1.98 17.51 -3.22
N THR A 58 -1.34 16.49 -3.79
CA THR A 58 -1.74 15.86 -5.05
C THR A 58 -2.15 14.38 -4.93
N LYS A 59 -2.01 13.74 -3.76
CA LYS A 59 -2.42 12.34 -3.51
C LYS A 59 -1.96 11.36 -4.62
N LYS A 60 -0.71 11.48 -5.05
CA LYS A 60 -0.19 10.69 -6.17
C LYS A 60 0.07 9.24 -5.78
N LEU A 61 -0.35 8.32 -6.65
CA LEU A 61 -0.11 6.89 -6.51
C LEU A 61 1.40 6.63 -6.56
N LYS A 62 1.91 5.82 -5.64
CA LYS A 62 3.32 5.42 -5.55
C LYS A 62 3.53 4.00 -6.06
N PHE A 63 2.65 3.09 -5.63
CA PHE A 63 2.62 1.74 -6.18
C PHE A 63 1.23 1.12 -6.12
N LEU A 64 1.05 0.12 -6.96
CA LEU A 64 -0.13 -0.72 -7.05
C LEU A 64 0.33 -2.18 -7.14
N ASN A 65 -0.20 -3.07 -6.30
CA ASN A 65 0.08 -4.51 -6.36
C ASN A 65 -1.23 -5.30 -6.39
N TYR A 66 -1.24 -6.37 -7.19
CA TYR A 66 -2.27 -7.42 -7.15
C TYR A 66 -1.62 -8.76 -6.84
N TYR A 67 -2.35 -9.57 -6.10
CA TYR A 67 -1.90 -10.87 -5.62
C TYR A 67 -2.90 -11.95 -5.99
N ASP A 68 -2.43 -13.18 -6.14
CA ASP A 68 -3.30 -14.35 -6.26
C ASP A 68 -3.87 -14.77 -4.90
N LEU A 69 -4.60 -15.88 -4.89
CA LEU A 69 -5.14 -16.44 -3.64
C LEU A 69 -4.05 -17.08 -2.76
N GLU A 70 -2.82 -17.23 -3.21
CA GLU A 70 -1.69 -17.67 -2.38
C GLU A 70 -0.82 -16.48 -1.92
N GLU A 71 -1.31 -15.26 -2.10
CA GLU A 71 -0.60 -14.00 -1.82
C GLU A 71 0.70 -13.83 -2.64
N LYS A 72 0.82 -14.53 -3.78
CA LYS A 72 1.92 -14.34 -4.73
C LYS A 72 1.64 -13.12 -5.60
N LEU A 73 2.66 -12.31 -5.83
CA LEU A 73 2.56 -11.10 -6.64
C LEU A 73 2.24 -11.47 -8.10
N LEU A 74 1.08 -11.03 -8.58
CA LEU A 74 0.66 -11.15 -9.97
C LEU A 74 1.01 -9.92 -10.79
N TYR A 75 0.89 -8.75 -10.18
CA TYR A 75 1.01 -7.48 -10.86
C TYR A 75 1.61 -6.44 -9.94
N LYS A 76 2.49 -5.60 -10.48
CA LYS A 76 2.98 -4.42 -9.77
C LYS A 76 3.23 -3.27 -10.72
N GLU A 77 2.71 -2.10 -10.38
CA GLU A 77 3.11 -0.81 -10.97
C GLU A 77 3.82 0.04 -9.93
N VAL A 78 4.82 0.78 -10.40
CA VAL A 78 5.54 1.78 -9.62
C VAL A 78 5.50 3.09 -10.37
N TYR A 79 5.25 4.17 -9.64
CA TYR A 79 5.10 5.51 -10.18
C TYR A 79 6.11 6.46 -9.54
N ASP A 80 6.54 7.48 -10.28
CA ASP A 80 7.33 8.57 -9.75
C ASP A 80 6.48 9.58 -8.94
N GLN A 81 7.13 10.61 -8.40
CA GLN A 81 6.48 11.70 -7.68
C GLN A 81 5.56 12.58 -8.54
N ASN A 82 5.54 12.39 -9.86
CA ASN A 82 4.65 13.07 -10.79
C ASN A 82 3.44 12.21 -11.17
N GLY A 83 3.43 10.93 -10.77
CA GLY A 83 2.39 9.97 -11.09
C GLY A 83 2.62 9.25 -12.42
N TYR A 84 3.81 9.38 -13.03
CA TYR A 84 4.17 8.63 -14.23
C TYR A 84 4.65 7.24 -13.86
N GLN A 85 4.15 6.22 -14.57
CA GLN A 85 4.59 4.84 -14.37
C GLN A 85 6.04 4.69 -14.80
N ILE A 86 6.90 4.29 -13.87
CA ILE A 86 8.34 4.07 -14.11
C ILE A 86 8.69 2.59 -14.22
N SER A 87 7.85 1.70 -13.71
CA SER A 87 8.07 0.26 -13.79
C SER A 87 6.75 -0.49 -13.73
N LYS A 88 6.70 -1.61 -14.46
CA LYS A 88 5.62 -2.59 -14.39
C LYS A 88 6.18 -4.00 -14.33
N TYR A 89 5.59 -4.81 -13.48
CA TYR A 89 5.81 -6.24 -13.40
C TYR A 89 4.47 -6.95 -13.62
N GLU A 90 4.47 -7.94 -14.50
CA GLU A 90 3.36 -8.85 -14.75
C GLU A 90 3.87 -10.27 -14.68
N ASN A 91 3.27 -11.05 -13.79
CA ASN A 91 3.54 -12.46 -13.68
C ASN A 91 2.91 -13.19 -14.89
N GLN A 92 3.75 -13.83 -15.71
CA GLN A 92 3.32 -14.47 -16.97
C GLN A 92 2.64 -15.85 -16.79
N TYR A 93 2.54 -16.37 -15.57
CA TYR A 93 1.99 -17.71 -15.33
C TYR A 93 0.48 -17.87 -15.60
N ASN A 94 -0.23 -16.80 -15.99
CA ASN A 94 -1.64 -16.85 -16.39
C ASN A 94 -1.89 -16.78 -17.91
N LYS A 95 -0.86 -16.92 -18.76
CA LYS A 95 -1.04 -17.15 -20.21
C LYS A 95 -1.21 -18.64 -20.49
N LYS A 96 -2.38 -19.20 -20.18
CA LYS A 96 -2.83 -20.51 -20.67
C LYS A 96 -4.29 -20.45 -21.05
#